data_AF-A0A931PU70-F1
#
_entry.id   AF-A0A931PU70-F1
#
_cell.length_a   1.000
_cell.length_b   1.000
_cell.length_c   1.000
_cell.angle_alpha   90.00
_cell.angle_beta   90.00
_cell.angle_gamma   90.00
#
_symmetry.space_group_name_H-M   'P 1'
#
loop_
_entity.id
_entity.type
_entity.pdbx_description
1 polymer ?
#
loop_
_entity_poly.entity_id
_entity_poly.type
_entity_poly.pdbx_seq_one_letter_code
_entity_poly.pdbx_strand_id
1 'polypeptide(L)'
;MDTKKPLWTCPKCKKKFVTRNLWHSCGRFTVAQFFAGKSLRVRKLYREFVKFVRQCGPIIIDPAKTRISFQARVRFAGVAKAGKDSITAGFWLKRRIHSPRFTKVEFIPPNNHVYQFLITDTKDLDEETLSWIKEAYEVGTQEHLRKV
;
A
#
# COMPACT_ATOMS: atom_id res chain seq x y z
N MET A 1 -24.94 -0.71 9.71
CA MET A 1 -24.45 0.68 9.61
C MET A 1 -22.97 0.71 9.97
N ASP A 2 -22.11 1.29 9.13
CA ASP A 2 -20.66 1.39 9.38
C ASP A 2 -20.42 2.36 10.55
N THR A 3 -19.95 1.86 11.69
CA THR A 3 -19.80 2.61 12.95
C THR A 3 -18.51 3.44 13.02
N LYS A 4 -17.69 3.43 11.96
CA LYS A 4 -16.39 4.09 11.95
C LYS A 4 -16.52 5.61 11.80
N LYS A 5 -15.76 6.35 12.61
CA LYS A 5 -15.64 7.81 12.47
C LYS A 5 -15.26 8.19 11.03
N PRO A 6 -15.85 9.24 10.43
CA PRO A 6 -15.50 9.68 9.09
C PRO A 6 -14.02 10.06 9.00
N LEU A 7 -13.42 9.88 7.83
CA LEU A 7 -12.03 10.29 7.60
C LEU A 7 -11.96 11.82 7.48
N TRP A 8 -10.99 12.42 8.16
CA TRP A 8 -10.67 13.82 7.96
C TRP A 8 -10.00 14.01 6.59
N THR A 9 -10.49 14.98 5.82
CA THR A 9 -9.93 15.32 4.51
C THR A 9 -9.02 16.54 4.65
N CYS A 10 -7.76 16.39 4.26
CA CYS A 10 -6.82 17.52 4.26
C CYS A 10 -7.32 18.62 3.31
N PRO A 11 -7.48 19.88 3.78
CA PRO A 11 -8.03 20.95 2.94
C PRO A 11 -7.13 21.28 1.74
N LYS A 12 -5.81 21.06 1.87
CA LYS A 12 -4.78 21.38 0.86
C LYS A 12 -4.70 20.28 -0.22
N CYS A 13 -4.39 19.04 0.18
CA CYS A 13 -4.12 17.94 -0.76
C CYS A 13 -5.29 16.98 -0.98
N LYS A 14 -6.40 17.12 -0.23
CA LYS A 14 -7.61 16.28 -0.30
C LYS A 14 -7.42 14.80 0.07
N LYS A 15 -6.24 14.42 0.56
CA LYS A 15 -5.99 13.08 1.13
C LYS A 15 -6.81 12.89 2.42
N LYS A 16 -7.21 11.65 2.66
CA LYS A 16 -8.10 11.26 3.77
C LYS A 16 -7.32 10.54 4.85
N PHE A 17 -7.56 10.89 6.11
CA PHE A 17 -6.84 10.34 7.27
C PHE A 17 -7.78 10.04 8.42
N VAL A 18 -7.41 9.05 9.24
CA VAL A 18 -8.14 8.72 10.48
C VAL A 18 -7.90 9.75 11.58
N THR A 19 -6.74 10.39 11.57
CA THR A 19 -6.36 11.43 12.53
C THR A 19 -6.53 12.81 11.90
N ARG A 20 -7.27 13.69 12.56
CA ARG A 20 -7.44 15.09 12.15
C ARG A 20 -6.09 15.82 12.21
N ASN A 21 -5.81 16.65 11.20
CA ASN A 21 -4.57 17.44 11.12
C ASN A 21 -3.28 16.60 11.17
N LEU A 22 -3.34 15.32 10.76
CA LEU A 22 -2.17 14.43 10.75
C LEU A 22 -1.03 15.07 9.95
N TRP A 23 0.17 15.13 10.54
CA TRP A 23 1.36 15.51 9.79
C TRP A 23 1.61 14.52 8.66
N HIS A 24 1.82 15.05 7.46
CA HIS A 24 2.12 14.24 6.28
C HIS A 24 2.88 15.07 5.26
N SER A 25 3.53 14.40 4.32
CA SER A 25 4.09 15.04 3.11
C SER A 25 2.94 15.54 2.23
N CYS A 26 2.38 16.69 2.61
CA CYS A 26 1.25 17.31 1.94
C CYS A 26 1.67 17.79 0.55
N GLY A 27 0.98 17.30 -0.47
CA GLY A 27 1.21 17.67 -1.85
C GLY A 27 0.26 16.94 -2.78
N ARG A 28 0.01 17.53 -3.95
CA ARG A 28 -0.76 16.90 -5.03
C ARG A 28 0.23 16.21 -5.95
N PHE A 29 0.26 14.89 -5.87
CA PHE A 29 1.09 14.05 -6.72
C PHE A 29 0.19 13.18 -7.58
N THR A 30 0.72 12.67 -8.68
CA THR A 30 0.01 11.77 -9.59
C THR A 30 0.81 10.50 -9.82
N VAL A 31 0.10 9.43 -10.17
CA VAL A 31 0.72 8.18 -10.62
C VAL A 31 1.60 8.43 -11.86
N ALA A 32 1.16 9.30 -12.76
CA ALA A 32 1.90 9.66 -13.97
C ALA A 32 3.28 10.28 -13.63
N GLN A 33 3.33 11.20 -12.67
CA GLN A 33 4.59 11.79 -12.20
C GLN A 33 5.52 10.74 -11.60
N PHE A 34 5.00 9.82 -10.79
CA PHE A 34 5.81 8.75 -10.19
C PHE A 34 6.45 7.82 -11.23
N PHE A 35 5.76 7.58 -12.36
CA PHE A 35 6.25 6.75 -13.47
C PHE A 35 6.78 7.54 -14.67
N ALA A 36 7.10 8.83 -14.49
CA ALA A 36 7.75 9.64 -15.53
C ALA A 36 9.09 9.00 -15.93
N GLY A 37 9.34 8.85 -17.23
CA GLY A 37 10.54 8.19 -17.77
C GLY A 37 10.62 6.67 -17.53
N LYS A 38 9.62 6.03 -16.90
CA LYS A 38 9.61 4.58 -16.69
C LYS A 38 9.05 3.82 -17.88
N SER A 39 9.59 2.62 -18.11
CA SER A 39 9.21 1.74 -19.21
C SER A 39 7.72 1.34 -19.15
N LEU A 40 7.16 0.98 -20.32
CA LEU A 40 5.81 0.43 -20.41
C LEU A 40 5.65 -0.86 -19.58
N ARG A 41 6.72 -1.65 -19.47
CA ARG A 41 6.78 -2.85 -18.63
C ARG A 41 6.51 -2.53 -17.17
N VAL A 42 7.26 -1.58 -16.60
CA VAL A 42 7.08 -1.17 -15.19
C VAL A 42 5.67 -0.62 -14.94
N ARG A 43 5.13 0.17 -15.88
CA ARG A 43 3.74 0.65 -15.79
C ARG A 43 2.72 -0.48 -15.88
N LYS A 44 2.99 -1.53 -16.66
CA LYS A 44 2.15 -2.74 -16.74
C LYS A 44 2.16 -3.49 -15.40
N LEU A 45 3.33 -3.76 -14.83
CA LEU A 45 3.45 -4.41 -13.51
C LEU A 45 2.66 -3.65 -12.44
N TYR A 46 2.76 -2.32 -12.42
CA TYR A 46 1.95 -1.50 -11.52
C TYR A 46 0.44 -1.68 -11.73
N ARG A 47 -0.05 -1.66 -12.98
CA ARG A 47 -1.48 -1.87 -13.26
C ARG A 47 -1.96 -3.25 -12.83
N GLU A 48 -1.15 -4.29 -13.07
CA GLU A 48 -1.48 -5.65 -12.62
C GLU A 48 -1.49 -5.74 -11.09
N PHE A 49 -0.53 -5.09 -10.42
CA PHE A 49 -0.54 -5.04 -8.95
C PHE A 49 -1.76 -4.29 -8.40
N VAL A 50 -2.21 -3.20 -9.04
CA VAL A 50 -3.44 -2.50 -8.65
C VAL A 50 -4.68 -3.40 -8.80
N LYS A 51 -4.79 -4.14 -9.91
CA LYS A 51 -5.88 -5.11 -10.10
C LYS A 51 -5.83 -6.20 -9.03
N PHE A 52 -4.64 -6.70 -8.74
CA PHE A 52 -4.40 -7.73 -7.74
C PHE A 52 -4.85 -7.28 -6.34
N VAL A 53 -4.43 -6.10 -5.88
CA VAL A 53 -4.85 -5.56 -4.58
C VAL A 53 -6.36 -5.32 -4.51
N ARG A 54 -6.99 -4.94 -5.62
CA ARG A 54 -8.46 -4.75 -5.69
C ARG A 54 -9.27 -6.03 -5.50
N GLN A 55 -8.65 -7.21 -5.62
CA GLN A 55 -9.31 -8.47 -5.28
C GLN A 55 -9.63 -8.56 -3.78
N CYS A 56 -8.91 -7.83 -2.92
CA CYS A 56 -9.18 -7.78 -1.48
C CYS A 56 -10.33 -6.82 -1.11
N GLY A 57 -10.64 -5.85 -1.98
CA GLY A 57 -11.72 -4.88 -1.77
C GLY A 57 -11.40 -3.47 -2.30
N PRO A 58 -12.30 -2.50 -2.05
CA PRO A 58 -12.11 -1.12 -2.49
C PRO A 58 -10.84 -0.48 -1.92
N ILE A 59 -10.10 0.23 -2.77
CA ILE A 59 -8.91 0.99 -2.40
C ILE A 59 -8.92 2.39 -3.00
N ILE A 60 -8.31 3.33 -2.28
CA ILE A 60 -7.90 4.65 -2.74
C ILE A 60 -6.43 4.57 -3.15
N ILE A 61 -6.10 5.05 -4.34
CA ILE A 61 -4.72 5.24 -4.78
C ILE A 61 -4.24 6.59 -4.26
N ASP A 62 -3.21 6.57 -3.41
CA ASP A 62 -2.67 7.74 -2.72
C ASP A 62 -1.20 7.98 -3.12
N PRO A 63 -0.94 8.64 -4.26
CA PRO A 63 0.41 8.96 -4.71
C PRO A 63 1.08 10.02 -3.83
N ALA A 64 2.37 9.84 -3.59
CA ALA A 64 3.27 10.79 -2.95
C ALA A 64 4.51 11.00 -3.82
N LYS A 65 5.39 11.93 -3.43
CA LYS A 65 6.62 12.25 -4.17
C LYS A 65 7.45 11.01 -4.52
N THR A 66 7.60 10.08 -3.57
CA THR A 66 8.56 8.96 -3.66
C THR A 66 7.91 7.58 -3.63
N ARG A 67 6.57 7.49 -3.52
CA ARG A 67 5.84 6.23 -3.42
C ARG A 67 4.40 6.38 -3.85
N ILE A 68 3.74 5.26 -4.14
CA ILE A 68 2.28 5.20 -4.30
C ILE A 68 1.75 4.29 -3.21
N SER A 69 0.88 4.81 -2.34
CA SER A 69 0.22 4.00 -1.33
C SER A 69 -1.17 3.57 -1.79
N PHE A 70 -1.58 2.39 -1.33
CA PHE A 70 -2.94 1.89 -1.42
C PHE A 70 -3.56 2.03 -0.03
N GLN A 71 -4.71 2.69 0.01
CA GLN A 71 -5.43 3.00 1.23
C GLN A 71 -6.80 2.33 1.19
N ALA A 72 -7.13 1.58 2.24
CA ALA A 72 -8.50 1.21 2.54
C ALA A 72 -9.07 2.31 3.45
N ARG A 73 -9.05 2.12 4.77
CA ARG A 73 -9.25 3.20 5.73
C ARG A 73 -7.93 3.91 6.06
N VAL A 74 -6.89 3.13 6.29
CA VAL A 74 -5.49 3.57 6.39
C VAL A 74 -4.65 2.98 5.26
N ARG A 75 -3.47 3.54 5.03
CA ARG A 75 -2.50 3.00 4.06
C ARG A 75 -1.99 1.65 4.57
N PHE A 76 -1.98 0.64 3.70
CA PHE A 76 -1.61 -0.72 4.11
C PHE A 76 -0.64 -1.40 3.14
N ALA A 77 -0.65 -1.01 1.88
CA ALA A 77 0.26 -1.52 0.86
C ALA A 77 0.63 -0.42 -0.13
N GLY A 78 1.49 -0.73 -1.10
CA GLY A 78 1.81 0.18 -2.19
C GLY A 78 3.10 -0.14 -2.92
N VAL A 79 3.53 0.80 -3.76
CA VAL A 79 4.81 0.77 -4.47
C VAL A 79 5.79 1.72 -3.79
N ALA A 80 6.84 1.17 -3.21
CA ALA A 80 7.92 1.91 -2.58
C ALA A 80 8.93 2.46 -3.59
N LYS A 81 9.15 1.77 -4.72
CA LYS A 81 10.10 2.18 -5.76
C LYS A 81 9.71 1.63 -7.13
N ALA A 82 9.94 2.42 -8.18
CA ALA A 82 9.89 1.98 -9.57
C ALA A 82 11.33 1.84 -10.13
N GLY A 83 11.75 0.60 -10.38
CA GLY A 83 13.04 0.26 -10.98
C GLY A 83 13.08 0.46 -12.50
N LYS A 84 14.07 -0.15 -13.16
CA LYS A 84 14.16 -0.18 -14.63
C LYS A 84 13.11 -1.13 -15.23
N ASP A 85 13.03 -2.34 -14.68
CA ASP A 85 12.17 -3.43 -15.18
C ASP A 85 11.33 -4.10 -14.07
N SER A 86 11.31 -3.52 -12.87
CA SER A 86 10.63 -4.04 -11.69
C SER A 86 9.98 -2.93 -10.85
N ILE A 87 9.07 -3.32 -9.96
CA ILE A 87 8.60 -2.46 -8.87
C ILE A 87 8.92 -3.12 -7.53
N THR A 88 9.32 -2.30 -6.56
CA THR A 88 9.39 -2.73 -5.15
C THR A 88 8.05 -2.44 -4.53
N ALA A 89 7.27 -3.50 -4.26
CA ALA A 89 6.04 -3.42 -3.50
C ALA A 89 6.34 -3.46 -2.01
N GLY A 90 5.42 -2.95 -1.20
CA GLY A 90 5.47 -3.12 0.24
C GLY A 90 4.10 -3.17 0.86
N PHE A 91 4.02 -3.80 2.04
CA PHE A 91 2.81 -3.97 2.81
C PHE A 91 3.11 -3.98 4.31
N TRP A 92 2.10 -3.75 5.12
CA TRP A 92 2.21 -3.64 6.58
C TRP A 92 1.29 -4.64 7.27
N LEU A 93 1.86 -5.41 8.21
CA LEU A 93 1.15 -6.37 9.06
C LEU A 93 1.32 -6.07 10.55
N LYS A 94 0.41 -6.65 11.34
CA LYS A 94 0.40 -6.60 12.81
C LYS A 94 1.09 -7.79 13.49
N ARG A 95 1.61 -8.72 12.71
CA ARG A 95 2.38 -9.88 13.15
C ARG A 95 3.56 -10.13 12.22
N ARG A 96 4.54 -10.88 12.69
CA ARG A 96 5.70 -11.27 11.88
C ARG A 96 5.36 -12.47 11.00
N ILE A 97 5.71 -12.38 9.72
CA ILE A 97 5.76 -13.49 8.77
C ILE A 97 7.16 -13.59 8.14
N HIS A 98 7.44 -14.74 7.51
CA HIS A 98 8.69 -15.03 6.82
C HIS A 98 8.41 -15.51 5.40
N SER A 99 9.21 -15.04 4.45
CA SER A 99 9.26 -15.54 3.08
C SER A 99 10.62 -15.17 2.50
N PRO A 100 11.26 -16.05 1.70
CA PRO A 100 12.52 -15.72 1.03
C PRO A 100 12.38 -14.57 0.01
N ARG A 101 11.14 -14.21 -0.36
CA ARG A 101 10.84 -13.16 -1.33
C ARG A 101 10.94 -11.75 -0.74
N PHE A 102 11.05 -11.62 0.58
CA PHE A 102 11.19 -10.32 1.21
C PHE A 102 12.59 -9.75 1.02
N THR A 103 12.67 -8.58 0.40
CA THR A 103 13.92 -7.85 0.19
C THR A 103 14.23 -6.90 1.35
N LYS A 104 13.22 -6.52 2.14
CA LYS A 104 13.38 -5.73 3.35
C LYS A 104 12.25 -6.05 4.33
N VAL A 105 12.59 -6.12 5.62
CA VAL A 105 11.64 -6.18 6.73
C VAL A 105 12.02 -5.11 7.74
N GLU A 106 11.06 -4.26 8.09
CA GLU A 106 11.23 -3.20 9.09
C GLU A 106 10.24 -3.43 10.23
N PHE A 107 10.76 -3.42 11.46
CA PHE A 107 9.93 -3.52 12.66
C PHE A 107 9.79 -2.16 13.32
N ILE A 108 8.54 -1.75 13.55
CA ILE A 108 8.18 -0.53 14.26
C ILE A 108 7.37 -0.97 15.49
N PRO A 109 7.89 -0.75 16.71
CA PRO A 109 7.18 -1.12 17.94
C PRO A 109 5.75 -0.55 18.00
N PRO A 110 4.82 -1.23 18.71
CA PRO A 110 5.04 -2.51 19.41
C PRO A 110 4.87 -3.75 18.51
N ASN A 111 4.16 -3.65 17.39
CA ASN A 111 3.75 -4.82 16.60
C ASN A 111 3.59 -4.54 15.10
N ASN A 112 4.30 -3.56 14.54
CA ASN A 112 4.16 -3.20 13.13
C ASN A 112 5.33 -3.76 12.33
N HIS A 113 5.03 -4.56 11.32
CA HIS A 113 6.03 -5.12 10.42
C HIS A 113 5.76 -4.63 9.00
N VAL A 114 6.72 -3.90 8.42
CA VAL A 114 6.64 -3.40 7.05
C VAL A 114 7.56 -4.24 6.18
N TYR A 115 6.98 -4.90 5.20
CA TYR A 115 7.65 -5.79 4.28
C TYR A 115 7.83 -5.10 2.94
N GLN A 116 8.92 -5.44 2.25
CA GLN A 116 9.10 -5.13 0.84
C GLN A 116 9.48 -6.39 0.07
N PHE A 117 9.01 -6.48 -1.16
CA PHE A 117 9.35 -7.54 -2.12
C PHE A 117 9.39 -6.95 -3.53
N LEU A 118 10.03 -7.67 -4.45
CA LEU A 118 10.12 -7.27 -5.86
C LEU A 118 9.01 -7.94 -6.66
N ILE A 119 8.41 -7.16 -7.56
CA ILE A 119 7.56 -7.66 -8.64
C ILE A 119 8.31 -7.38 -9.93
N THR A 120 8.71 -8.44 -10.60
CA THR A 120 9.42 -8.45 -11.88
C THR A 120 8.55 -9.03 -12.99
N ASP A 121 7.61 -9.91 -12.63
CA ASP A 121 6.66 -10.56 -13.52
C ASP A 121 5.28 -10.67 -12.85
N THR A 122 4.23 -10.89 -13.65
CA THR A 122 2.89 -11.18 -13.13
C THR A 122 2.81 -12.47 -12.32
N LYS A 123 3.73 -13.42 -12.53
CA LYS A 123 3.83 -14.65 -11.72
C LYS A 123 4.22 -14.37 -10.27
N ASP A 124 4.82 -13.22 -9.98
CA ASP A 124 5.08 -12.78 -8.60
C ASP A 124 3.79 -12.36 -7.88
N LEU A 125 2.64 -12.30 -8.57
CA LEU A 125 1.33 -11.98 -8.01
C LEU A 125 0.50 -13.27 -7.87
N ASP A 126 0.99 -14.16 -7.01
CA ASP A 126 0.47 -15.50 -6.74
C ASP A 126 -0.36 -15.57 -5.45
N GLU A 127 -0.79 -16.77 -5.07
CA GLU A 127 -1.59 -17.02 -3.86
C GLU A 127 -0.85 -16.64 -2.58
N GLU A 128 0.46 -16.88 -2.51
CA GLU A 128 1.30 -16.48 -1.37
C GLU A 128 1.24 -14.95 -1.20
N THR A 129 1.46 -14.21 -2.28
CA THR A 129 1.38 -12.75 -2.29
C THR A 129 -0.02 -12.26 -1.95
N LEU A 130 -1.06 -12.94 -2.44
CA LEU A 130 -2.45 -12.59 -2.17
C LEU A 130 -2.76 -12.71 -0.69
N SER A 131 -2.24 -13.77 -0.03
CA SER A 131 -2.43 -13.97 1.40
C SER A 131 -1.88 -12.80 2.23
N TRP A 132 -0.69 -12.28 1.88
CA TRP A 132 -0.08 -11.14 2.55
C TRP A 132 -0.88 -9.85 2.33
N ILE A 133 -1.29 -9.60 1.09
CA ILE A 133 -2.03 -8.39 0.74
C ILE A 133 -3.43 -8.41 1.36
N LYS A 134 -4.07 -9.58 1.46
CA LYS A 134 -5.37 -9.74 2.13
C LYS A 134 -5.27 -9.43 3.62
N GLU A 135 -4.28 -9.98 4.32
CA GLU A 135 -4.07 -9.67 5.73
C GLU A 135 -3.73 -8.17 5.92
N ALA A 136 -2.88 -7.60 5.06
CA ALA A 136 -2.59 -6.18 5.09
C ALA A 136 -3.85 -5.33 4.83
N TYR A 137 -4.77 -5.78 3.97
CA TYR A 137 -6.04 -5.12 3.73
C TYR A 137 -6.94 -5.13 4.99
N GLU A 138 -6.98 -6.23 5.74
CA GLU A 138 -7.67 -6.32 7.04
C GLU A 138 -7.07 -5.36 8.09
N VAL A 139 -5.75 -5.19 8.09
CA VAL A 139 -5.09 -4.14 8.87
C VAL A 139 -5.52 -2.75 8.38
N GLY A 140 -5.52 -2.54 7.06
CA GLY A 140 -5.88 -1.31 6.37
C GLY A 140 -7.33 -0.85 6.58
N THR A 141 -8.25 -1.78 6.77
CA THR A 141 -9.67 -1.52 7.08
C THR A 141 -9.88 -1.24 8.56
N GLN A 142 -8.88 -1.49 9.41
CA GLN A 142 -8.96 -1.42 10.87
C GLN A 142 -9.97 -2.41 11.49
N GLU A 143 -10.30 -3.53 10.83
CA GLU A 143 -11.19 -4.55 11.43
C GLU A 143 -10.58 -5.16 12.71
N HIS A 144 -9.25 -5.23 12.80
CA HIS A 144 -8.54 -5.68 13.99
C HIS A 144 -8.81 -4.82 15.24
N LEU A 145 -9.28 -3.57 15.09
CA LEU A 145 -9.64 -2.70 16.22
C LEU A 145 -11.06 -2.97 16.76
N ARG A 146 -11.87 -3.79 16.09
CA ARG A 146 -13.23 -4.15 16.55
C ARG A 146 -13.24 -5.31 17.54
N LYS A 147 -12.11 -6.03 17.69
CA LYS A 147 -11.93 -7.10 18.67
C LYS A 147 -11.39 -6.52 19.99
N VAL A 148 -12.20 -5.69 20.64
CA VAL A 148 -12.04 -5.27 22.04
C VAL A 148 -13.39 -5.40 22.71
#